data_AF-A0A0Q6XKQ8-F1
#
_entry.id   AF-A0A0Q6XKQ8-F1
#
_cell.length_a   1.000
_cell.length_b   1.000
_cell.length_c   1.000
_cell.angle_alpha   90.00
_cell.angle_beta   90.00
_cell.angle_gamma   90.00
#
_symmetry.space_group_name_H-M   'P 1'
#
loop_
_entity.id
_entity.type
_entity.pdbx_description
1 polymer ?
#
loop_
_entity_poly.entity_id
_entity_poly.type
_entity_poly.pdbx_seq_one_letter_code
_entity_poly.pdbx_strand_id
1 'polypeptide(L)' 'MPDSPPAATLDFVRASARFLNLPLDDDRLARVAVHLERTRHMVAALEALPLDVDVEPAEVFKPAPFPPGSDS' A
#
# COMPACT_ATOMS: atom_id res chain seq x y z
N MET A 1 -13.90 8.35 21.52
CA MET A 1 -12.99 9.20 20.71
C MET A 1 -12.38 8.29 19.66
N PRO A 2 -12.26 8.66 18.37
CA PRO A 2 -11.23 7.99 17.58
C PRO A 2 -9.92 8.24 18.32
N ASP A 3 -9.16 7.17 18.60
CA ASP A 3 -7.83 7.31 19.16
C ASP A 3 -7.06 8.25 18.23
N SER A 4 -6.52 9.33 18.78
CA SER A 4 -5.72 10.27 17.99
C SER A 4 -4.55 9.48 17.41
N PRO A 5 -4.32 9.52 16.08
CA PRO A 5 -3.27 8.72 15.48
C PRO A 5 -1.91 9.20 15.99
N PRO A 6 -0.88 8.32 16.01
CA PRO A 6 0.48 8.75 16.32
C PRO A 6 0.90 9.93 15.45
N ALA A 7 1.64 10.89 16.03
CA ALA A 7 2.06 12.09 15.32
C ALA A 7 2.81 11.77 14.01
N ALA A 8 3.66 10.73 14.03
CA ALA A 8 4.38 10.27 12.85
C ALA A 8 3.44 9.80 11.71
N THR A 9 2.32 9.15 12.05
CA THR A 9 1.31 8.71 11.07
C THR A 9 0.60 9.90 10.44
N LEU A 10 0.26 10.93 11.24
CA LEU A 10 -0.33 12.17 10.73
C LEU A 10 0.63 12.93 9.82
N ASP A 11 1.90 13.05 10.20
CA ASP A 11 2.93 13.72 9.40
C ASP A 11 3.15 12.99 8.07
N PHE A 12 3.18 11.66 8.08
CA PHE A 12 3.26 10.84 6.87
C PHE A 12 2.07 11.08 5.94
N VAL A 13 0.84 11.08 6.47
CA VAL A 13 -0.36 11.34 5.67
C VAL A 13 -0.33 12.74 5.08
N ARG A 14 0.08 13.76 5.85
CA ARG A 14 0.19 15.14 5.36
C ARG A 14 1.22 15.27 4.24
N ALA A 15 2.41 14.70 4.42
CA ALA A 15 3.46 14.72 3.39
C ALA A 15 3.03 13.98 2.12
N SER A 16 2.40 12.81 2.27
CA SER A 16 1.91 11.99 1.16
C SER A 16 0.78 12.69 0.39
N ALA A 17 -0.18 13.29 1.09
CA ALA A 17 -1.25 14.05 0.48
C ALA A 17 -0.70 15.23 -0.36
N ARG A 18 0.30 15.95 0.16
CA ARG A 18 0.99 17.00 -0.59
C ARG A 18 1.72 16.44 -1.82
N PHE A 19 2.47 15.35 -1.66
CA PHE A 19 3.21 14.71 -2.76
C PHE A 19 2.28 14.23 -3.89
N LEU A 20 1.12 13.67 -3.53
CA LEU A 20 0.11 13.19 -4.45
C LEU A 20 -0.86 14.28 -4.96
N ASN A 21 -0.67 15.54 -4.55
CA ASN A 21 -1.57 16.66 -4.85
C ASN A 21 -3.03 16.41 -4.45
N LEU A 22 -3.26 15.76 -3.31
CA LEU A 22 -4.58 15.51 -2.75
C LEU A 22 -5.00 16.70 -1.85
N PRO A 23 -6.11 17.40 -2.17
CA PRO A 23 -6.58 18.53 -1.37
C PRO A 23 -7.31 18.02 -0.12
N LEU A 24 -6.58 17.86 0.98
CA LEU A 24 -7.13 17.44 2.27
C LEU A 24 -7.00 18.58 3.29
N ASP A 25 -8.10 18.88 3.98
CA ASP A 25 -8.08 19.71 5.18
C ASP A 25 -7.57 18.92 6.40
N ASP A 26 -7.24 19.63 7.49
CA ASP A 26 -6.67 19.01 8.70
C ASP A 26 -7.59 17.93 9.30
N ASP A 27 -8.91 18.13 9.25
CA ASP A 27 -9.87 17.15 9.74
C ASP A 27 -9.84 15.86 8.91
N ARG A 28 -9.71 15.96 7.59
CA ARG A 28 -9.53 14.79 6.70
C ARG A 28 -8.19 14.13 6.93
N LEU A 29 -7.11 14.89 7.09
CA LEU A 29 -5.79 14.34 7.39
C LEU A 29 -5.84 13.48 8.67
N ALA A 30 -6.47 13.98 9.73
CA ALA A 30 -6.64 13.23 10.98
C ALA A 30 -7.44 11.93 10.78
N ARG A 31 -8.57 11.98 10.05
CA ARG A 31 -9.37 10.77 9.77
C ARG A 31 -8.60 9.74 8.94
N VAL A 32 -7.89 10.17 7.91
CA VAL A 32 -7.07 9.27 7.07
C VAL A 32 -5.96 8.64 7.90
N ALA A 33 -5.31 9.39 8.78
CA ALA A 33 -4.26 8.85 9.66
C ALA A 33 -4.79 7.78 10.62
N VAL A 34 -6.00 7.92 11.17
CA VAL A 34 -6.64 6.84 11.96
C VAL A 34 -6.85 5.57 11.13
N HIS A 35 -7.32 5.69 9.89
CA HIS A 35 -7.51 4.53 9.02
C HIS A 35 -6.18 3.89 8.59
N LEU A 36 -5.17 4.70 8.30
CA LEU A 36 -3.84 4.21 7.95
C LEU A 36 -3.21 3.45 9.11
N GLU A 37 -3.38 3.89 10.35
CA GLU A 37 -2.87 3.18 11.52
C GLU A 37 -3.51 1.79 11.68
N ARG A 38 -4.81 1.67 11.38
CA ARG A 38 -5.49 0.37 11.36
C ARG A 38 -4.91 -0.56 10.29
N THR A 39 -4.59 -0.02 9.11
CA THR A 39 -3.89 -0.78 8.06
C THR A 39 -2.48 -1.18 8.50
N ARG A 40 -1.72 -0.27 9.15
CA ARG A 40 -0.39 -0.56 9.69
C ARG A 40 -0.39 -1.75 10.64
N HIS A 41 -1.41 -1.88 11.49
CA HIS A 41 -1.57 -3.06 12.35
C HIS A 41 -1.80 -4.36 11.58
N MET A 42 -2.43 -4.32 10.40
CA MET A 42 -2.62 -5.50 9.55
C MET A 42 -1.33 -5.91 8.82
N VAL A 43 -0.44 -4.95 8.52
CA VAL A 43 0.80 -5.19 7.77
C VAL A 43 1.76 -6.13 8.52
N ALA A 44 1.76 -6.11 9.86
CA ALA A 44 2.64 -6.98 10.66
C ALA A 44 2.49 -8.48 10.34
N ALA A 45 1.27 -8.91 9.99
CA ALA A 45 1.03 -10.30 9.59
C ALA A 45 1.63 -10.64 8.21
N LEU A 46 1.72 -9.65 7.32
CA LEU A 46 2.32 -9.80 5.99
C LEU A 46 3.86 -9.78 6.06
N GLU A 47 4.44 -8.88 6.86
CA GLU A 47 5.90 -8.79 7.07
C GLU A 47 6.49 -10.03 7.74
N ALA A 48 5.67 -10.78 8.48
CA ALA A 48 6.08 -12.03 9.12
C ALA A 48 6.15 -13.24 8.15
N LEU A 49 5.70 -13.09 6.90
CA LEU A 49 5.76 -14.17 5.92
C LEU A 49 7.20 -14.37 5.41
N PRO A 50 7.68 -15.62 5.30
CA PRO A 50 9.01 -15.93 4.80
C PRO A 50 9.04 -15.82 3.26
N LEU A 51 9.08 -14.59 2.75
CA LEU A 51 9.20 -14.32 1.31
C LEU A 51 10.68 -14.30 0.92
N ASP A 52 11.14 -15.33 0.22
CA ASP A 52 12.46 -15.38 -0.40
C ASP A 52 12.49 -14.59 -1.73
N VAL A 53 13.66 -14.29 -2.25
CA VAL A 53 13.88 -13.45 -3.44
C VAL A 53 13.28 -14.02 -4.72
N ASP A 54 13.06 -15.33 -4.77
CA ASP A 54 12.44 -16.05 -5.88
C ASP A 54 10.90 -16.13 -5.76
N VAL A 55 10.31 -15.58 -4.69
CA VAL A 55 8.86 -15.44 -4.58
C VAL A 55 8.40 -14.28 -5.47
N GLU A 56 7.91 -14.64 -6.65
CA GLU A 56 7.40 -13.68 -7.63
C GLU A 56 6.03 -13.09 -7.24
N PRO A 57 5.68 -11.89 -7.74
CA PRO A 57 4.31 -11.37 -7.64
C PRO A 57 3.31 -12.36 -8.23
N ALA A 58 2.07 -12.35 -7.72
CA ALA A 58 1.02 -13.26 -8.17
C ALA A 58 0.76 -13.22 -9.69
N GLU A 59 1.02 -12.09 -10.33
CA GLU A 59 0.94 -11.92 -11.77
C GLU A 59 2.21 -11.28 -12.33
N VAL A 60 2.74 -11.88 -13.39
CA VAL A 60 3.91 -11.39 -14.12
C VAL A 60 3.48 -10.81 -15.46
N PHE A 61 4.10 -9.71 -15.86
CA PHE A 61 3.81 -9.03 -17.11
C PHE A 61 4.00 -9.95 -18.33
N LYS A 62 3.00 -9.98 -19.22
CA LYS A 62 3.01 -10.73 -20.48
C LYS A 62 2.91 -9.75 -21.66
N PRO A 63 4.01 -9.44 -22.37
CA PRO A 63 4.01 -8.40 -23.41
C PRO A 63 3.16 -8.75 -24.62
N ALA A 64 3.01 -10.04 -24.92
CA ALA A 64 2.15 -10.56 -25.96
C ALA A 64 1.75 -12.01 -25.63
N PRO A 65 0.64 -12.52 -26.19
CA PRO A 65 0.34 -13.94 -26.16
C PRO A 65 1.48 -14.77 -26.77
N PHE A 66 1.68 -15.98 -26.29
CA PHE A 66 2.60 -16.91 -26.92
C PHE A 66 2.07 -17.27 -28.33
N PRO A 67 2.91 -17.29 -29.38
CA PRO A 67 2.50 -17.68 -30.73
C PRO A 67 1.92 -19.11 -30.74
N PRO A 68 0.95 -19.42 -31.62
CA PRO A 68 0.50 -20.81 -31.79
C PRO A 68 1.70 -21.68 -32.19
N GLY A 69 1.85 -22.84 -31.54
CA GLY A 69 2.86 -23.82 -31.92
C GLY A 69 2.60 -24.33 -33.32
N SER A 70 3.64 -24.49 -34.12
CA SER A 70 3.56 -25.34 -35.30
C SER A 70 3.58 -26.79 -34.81
N ASP A 71 2.42 -27.42 -34.65
CA ASP A 71 2.35 -28.86 -34.44
C ASP A 71 3.16 -29.55 -35.56
N SER A 72 4.21 -30.27 -35.18
CA SER A 72 5.03 -31.14 -36.05
C SER A 72 4.99 -32.56 -35.50
#